data_AF-A0A7I8J994-F1
#
_entry.id   AF-A0A7I8J994-F1
#
_cell.length_a   1.000
_cell.length_b   1.000
_cell.length_c   1.000
_cell.angle_alpha   90.00
_cell.angle_beta   90.00
_cell.angle_gamma   90.00
#
_symmetry.space_group_name_H-M   'P 1'
#
loop_
_entity.id
_entity.type
_entity.pdbx_description
1 polymer ?
#
loop_
_entity_poly.entity_id
_entity_poly.type
_entity_poly.pdbx_seq_one_letter_code
_entity_poly.pdbx_strand_id
1 'polypeptide(L)'
;MTYIEHMKSSKFCVCPRGYEVNSPRIVEALFYECVPVIISDGYVPPFFEVLDWEAFAVFVPERDIPRLKEILTAISEEKYRALQAGVRRVQQHFLWHSVPVKYDLFHMTLHSIWYNRVLNVRPR
;
A
#
# COMPACT_ATOMS: atom_id res chain seq x y z
N MET A 1 11.27 -21.20 9.83
CA MET A 1 10.29 -20.29 9.22
C MET A 1 10.87 -19.71 7.95
N THR A 2 10.07 -19.60 6.89
CA THR A 2 10.45 -18.99 5.61
C THR A 2 10.09 -17.50 5.59
N TYR A 3 10.61 -16.74 4.63
CA TYR A 3 10.26 -15.33 4.43
C TYR A 3 8.74 -15.13 4.33
N ILE A 4 8.07 -15.97 3.54
CA ILE A 4 6.61 -15.91 3.34
C ILE A 4 5.85 -16.15 4.64
N GLU A 5 6.30 -17.10 5.47
CA GLU A 5 5.69 -17.38 6.77
C GLU A 5 5.84 -16.19 7.74
N HIS A 6 6.99 -15.51 7.71
CA HIS A 6 7.19 -14.28 8.48
C HIS A 6 6.27 -13.15 8.02
N MET A 7 6.12 -12.95 6.71
CA MET A 7 5.22 -11.92 6.17
C MET A 7 3.77 -12.19 6.57
N LYS A 8 3.28 -13.41 6.42
CA LYS A 8 1.89 -13.80 6.75
C LYS A 8 1.58 -13.77 8.25
N SER A 9 2.58 -13.98 9.11
CA SER A 9 2.40 -13.95 10.57
C SER A 9 2.65 -12.57 11.20
N SER A 10 3.21 -11.62 10.44
CA SER A 10 3.45 -10.27 10.91
C SER A 10 2.20 -9.40 10.81
N LYS A 11 1.95 -8.58 11.83
CA LYS A 11 0.87 -7.58 11.80
C LYS A 11 1.20 -6.41 10.86
N PHE A 12 2.43 -5.92 10.97
CA PHE A 12 2.90 -4.71 10.31
C PHE A 12 4.17 -4.99 9.51
N CYS A 13 4.22 -4.53 8.27
CA CYS A 13 5.37 -4.70 7.37
C CYS A 13 5.96 -3.33 7.04
N VAL A 14 7.19 -3.10 7.50
CA VAL A 14 7.85 -1.79 7.42
C VAL A 14 8.35 -1.54 6.00
N CYS A 15 7.84 -0.49 5.38
CA CYS A 15 8.06 -0.10 3.99
C CYS A 15 8.71 1.31 3.90
N PRO A 16 9.99 1.47 4.28
CA PRO A 16 10.66 2.76 4.15
C PRO A 16 10.89 3.13 2.68
N ARG A 17 10.92 4.41 2.32
CA ARG A 17 11.10 4.86 0.92
C ARG A 17 12.26 4.14 0.21
N GLY A 18 13.37 3.93 0.91
CA GLY A 18 14.60 3.40 0.32
C GLY A 18 15.31 4.42 -0.57
N TYR A 19 16.41 3.99 -1.20
CA TYR A 19 17.20 4.84 -2.10
C TYR A 19 16.65 4.82 -3.53
N GLU A 20 16.26 3.64 -4.00
CA GLU A 20 15.72 3.44 -5.34
C GLU A 20 14.26 3.88 -5.45
N VAL A 21 13.84 4.19 -6.69
CA VAL A 21 12.48 4.66 -6.99
C VAL A 21 11.44 3.54 -6.94
N ASN A 22 11.86 2.28 -7.04
CA ASN A 22 11.00 1.11 -6.96
C ASN A 22 11.30 0.31 -5.69
N SER A 23 10.26 -0.28 -5.12
CA SER A 23 10.46 -1.27 -4.09
C SER A 23 9.30 -2.26 -4.04
N PRO A 24 9.58 -3.57 -3.95
CA PRO A 24 8.52 -4.57 -3.86
C PRO A 24 7.80 -4.54 -2.50
N ARG A 25 8.40 -3.93 -1.46
CA ARG A 25 7.97 -4.02 -0.05
C ARG A 25 6.48 -3.74 0.17
N ILE A 26 5.95 -2.68 -0.46
CA ILE A 26 4.52 -2.34 -0.32
C ILE A 26 3.65 -3.41 -1.00
N VAL A 27 4.00 -3.82 -2.21
CA VAL A 27 3.24 -4.84 -2.95
C VAL A 27 3.31 -6.19 -2.25
N GLU A 28 4.47 -6.58 -1.72
CA GLU A 28 4.63 -7.81 -0.94
C GLU A 28 3.82 -7.78 0.37
N ALA A 29 3.79 -6.65 1.06
CA ALA A 29 2.97 -6.48 2.26
C ALA A 29 1.48 -6.68 1.93
N LEU A 30 0.99 -6.05 0.85
CA LEU A 30 -0.39 -6.21 0.40
C LEU A 30 -0.68 -7.66 -0.02
N PHE A 31 0.24 -8.31 -0.72
CA PHE A 31 0.09 -9.68 -1.21
C PHE A 31 0.04 -10.72 -0.07
N TYR A 32 0.75 -10.47 1.03
CA TYR A 32 0.75 -11.34 2.21
C TYR A 32 -0.15 -10.86 3.35
N GLU A 33 -1.06 -9.91 3.08
CA GLU A 33 -2.04 -9.37 4.03
C GLU A 33 -1.43 -8.76 5.31
N CYS A 34 -0.20 -8.29 5.19
CA CYS A 34 0.52 -7.60 6.24
C CYS A 34 0.30 -6.10 6.08
N VAL A 35 -0.12 -5.40 7.14
CA VAL A 35 -0.44 -3.96 7.05
C VAL A 35 0.84 -3.18 6.72
N PRO A 36 0.91 -2.50 5.55
CA PRO A 36 2.10 -1.75 5.18
C PRO A 36 2.26 -0.53 6.08
N VAL A 37 3.46 -0.37 6.65
CA VAL A 37 3.88 0.82 7.40
C VAL A 37 4.81 1.62 6.50
N ILE A 38 4.27 2.62 5.84
CA ILE A 38 4.97 3.44 4.86
C ILE A 38 5.74 4.53 5.61
N ILE A 39 7.07 4.51 5.49
CA ILE A 39 7.94 5.50 6.12
C ILE A 39 8.53 6.40 5.03
N SER A 40 7.95 7.58 4.85
CA SER A 40 8.34 8.57 3.82
C SER A 40 7.58 9.89 3.98
N ASP A 41 8.27 11.03 3.86
CA ASP A 41 7.67 12.37 4.02
C ASP A 41 6.97 12.94 2.77
N GLY A 42 7.01 12.21 1.65
CA GLY A 42 6.45 12.67 0.37
C GLY A 42 6.08 11.54 -0.59
N TYR A 43 5.79 10.36 -0.05
CA TYR A 43 5.38 9.23 -0.87
C TYR A 43 3.94 9.42 -1.35
N VAL A 44 3.76 9.44 -2.67
CA VAL A 44 2.44 9.38 -3.30
C VAL A 44 2.21 7.91 -3.71
N PRO A 45 1.31 7.18 -3.02
CA PRO A 45 1.06 5.79 -3.35
C PRO A 45 0.41 5.63 -4.74
N PRO A 46 0.57 4.47 -5.39
CA PRO A 46 -0.15 4.19 -6.63
C PRO A 46 -1.66 4.17 -6.38
N PHE A 47 -2.42 4.64 -7.38
CA PHE A 47 -3.88 4.70 -7.34
C PHE A 47 -4.44 5.57 -6.20
N PHE A 48 -3.68 6.56 -5.70
CA PHE A 48 -4.12 7.48 -4.65
C PHE A 48 -5.40 8.26 -5.01
N GLU A 49 -5.68 8.40 -6.31
CA GLU A 49 -6.90 9.03 -6.82
C GLU A 49 -8.16 8.17 -6.68
N VAL A 50 -8.03 6.87 -6.38
CA VAL A 50 -9.16 5.92 -6.23
C VAL A 50 -9.15 5.22 -4.88
N LEU A 51 -7.97 4.88 -4.35
CA LEU A 51 -7.81 4.12 -3.13
C LEU A 51 -7.54 5.05 -1.95
N ASP A 52 -8.34 4.92 -0.90
CA ASP A 52 -8.04 5.53 0.40
C ASP A 52 -6.98 4.68 1.12
N TRP A 53 -5.72 5.09 0.99
CA TRP A 53 -4.59 4.39 1.60
C TRP A 53 -4.61 4.42 3.14
N GLU A 54 -5.24 5.43 3.77
CA GLU A 54 -5.33 5.48 5.23
C GLU A 54 -6.26 4.39 5.79
N ALA A 55 -7.13 3.83 4.95
CA ALA A 55 -8.01 2.71 5.32
C ALA A 55 -7.28 1.35 5.39
N PHE A 56 -6.05 1.23 4.86
CA PHE A 56 -5.33 -0.04 4.84
C PHE A 56 -3.81 0.04 5.06
N ALA A 57 -3.25 1.24 5.22
CA ALA A 57 -1.82 1.47 5.48
C ALA A 57 -1.63 2.39 6.68
N VAL A 58 -0.42 2.36 7.25
CA VAL A 58 0.01 3.29 8.29
C VAL A 58 1.12 4.16 7.72
N PHE A 59 0.93 5.47 7.71
CA PHE A 59 1.97 6.42 7.30
C PHE A 59 2.73 6.92 8.53
N VAL A 60 4.06 6.88 8.46
CA VAL A 60 4.95 7.36 9.53
C VAL A 60 5.97 8.30 8.92
N PRO A 61 6.08 9.55 9.40
CA PRO A 61 7.13 10.47 8.97
C PRO A 61 8.54 9.90 9.27
N GLU A 62 9.53 10.23 8.44
CA GLU A 62 10.89 9.71 8.61
C GLU A 62 11.50 10.13 9.96
N ARG A 63 11.17 11.34 10.43
CA ARG A 63 11.58 11.85 11.75
C ARG A 63 11.07 11.02 12.93
N ASP A 64 9.99 10.26 12.75
CA ASP A 64 9.32 9.50 13.81
C ASP A 64 9.79 8.03 13.86
N ILE A 65 10.76 7.63 13.03
CA ILE A 65 11.40 6.30 13.08
C ILE A 65 11.86 5.91 14.51
N PRO A 66 12.47 6.79 15.32
CA PRO A 66 12.86 6.45 16.70
C PRO A 66 11.67 6.05 17.59
N ARG A 67 10.46 6.51 17.25
CA ARG A 67 9.20 6.24 17.96
C ARG A 67 8.35 5.16 17.27
N LEU A 68 8.85 4.51 16.22
CA LEU A 68 8.09 3.56 15.40
C LEU A 68 7.41 2.47 16.25
N LYS A 69 8.14 1.91 17.22
CA LYS A 69 7.57 0.90 18.13
C LYS A 69 6.39 1.46 18.93
N GLU A 70 6.56 2.63 19.52
CA GLU A 70 5.50 3.32 20.30
C GLU A 70 4.25 3.51 19.43
N ILE A 71 4.42 4.08 18.22
CA ILE A 71 3.35 4.34 17.26
C ILE A 71 2.59 3.05 16.91
N LEU A 72 3.31 1.99 16.53
CA LEU A 72 2.68 0.73 16.11
C LEU A 72 2.01 -0.01 17.26
N THR A 73 2.58 0.03 18.47
CA THR A 73 1.96 -0.58 19.66
C THR A 73 0.77 0.20 20.20
N ALA A 74 0.66 1.50 19.88
CA ALA A 74 -0.50 2.32 20.23
C ALA A 74 -1.73 2.05 19.35
N ILE A 75 -1.58 1.35 18.23
CA ILE A 75 -2.70 0.96 17.36
C ILE A 75 -3.51 -0.14 18.06
N SER A 76 -4.77 0.14 18.36
CA SER A 76 -5.68 -0.84 18.96
C SER A 76 -5.90 -2.04 18.05
N GLU A 77 -6.22 -3.19 18.64
CA GLU A 77 -6.53 -4.40 17.87
C GLU A 77 -7.70 -4.21 16.91
N GLU A 78 -8.71 -3.43 17.31
CA GLU A 78 -9.84 -3.08 16.45
C GLU A 78 -9.38 -2.30 15.20
N LYS A 79 -8.58 -1.25 15.39
CA LYS A 79 -8.02 -0.46 14.29
C LYS A 79 -7.13 -1.31 13.39
N TYR A 80 -6.29 -2.16 13.98
CA TYR A 80 -5.47 -3.10 13.22
C TYR A 80 -6.32 -4.04 12.35
N ARG A 81 -7.39 -4.63 12.90
CA ARG A 81 -8.28 -5.52 12.13
C ARG A 81 -8.97 -4.80 10.98
N ALA A 82 -9.36 -3.54 11.17
CA ALA A 82 -9.91 -2.71 10.10
C ALA A 82 -8.88 -2.49 8.99
N LEU A 83 -7.64 -2.12 9.34
CA LEU A 83 -6.54 -1.96 8.37
C LEU A 83 -6.28 -3.26 7.61
N GLN A 84 -6.18 -4.40 8.31
CA GLN A 84 -5.95 -5.70 7.69
C GLN A 84 -7.10 -6.11 6.75
N ALA A 85 -8.35 -5.86 7.13
CA ALA A 85 -9.49 -6.08 6.25
C ALA A 85 -9.45 -5.17 5.00
N GLY A 86 -8.98 -3.94 5.17
CA GLY A 86 -8.68 -3.02 4.08
C GLY A 86 -7.64 -3.61 3.11
N VAL A 87 -6.52 -4.11 3.63
CA VAL A 87 -5.46 -4.76 2.82
C VAL A 87 -6.03 -5.91 1.99
N ARG A 88 -6.82 -6.81 2.61
CA ARG A 88 -7.47 -7.92 1.91
C ARG A 88 -8.36 -7.46 0.78
N ARG A 89 -9.12 -6.39 1.00
CA ARG A 89 -10.05 -5.85 0.00
C ARG A 89 -9.32 -5.26 -1.21
N VAL A 90 -8.22 -4.55 -0.97
CA VAL A 90 -7.46 -3.88 -2.04
C VAL A 90 -6.47 -4.78 -2.75
N GLN A 91 -6.08 -5.92 -2.14
CA GLN A 91 -5.07 -6.84 -2.69
C GLN A 91 -5.29 -7.15 -4.19
N GLN A 92 -6.53 -7.42 -4.60
CA GLN A 92 -6.88 -7.72 -5.99
C GLN A 92 -6.45 -6.64 -7.00
N HIS A 93 -6.41 -5.37 -6.58
CA HIS A 93 -6.03 -4.23 -7.42
C HIS A 93 -4.53 -4.16 -7.70
N PHE A 94 -3.74 -4.96 -6.99
CA PHE A 94 -2.29 -5.07 -7.14
C PHE A 94 -1.86 -6.39 -7.76
N LEU A 95 -2.82 -7.23 -8.19
CA LEU A 95 -2.55 -8.50 -8.86
C LEU A 95 -2.52 -8.33 -10.37
N TRP A 96 -1.47 -8.88 -10.99
CA TRP A 96 -1.38 -8.99 -12.44
C TRP A 96 -1.94 -10.32 -12.92
N HIS A 97 -2.86 -10.28 -13.87
CA HIS A 97 -3.42 -11.46 -14.53
C HIS A 97 -2.95 -11.53 -15.98
N SER A 98 -2.70 -12.74 -16.50
CA SER A 98 -2.31 -12.92 -17.92
C SER A 98 -3.42 -12.50 -18.89
N VAL A 99 -4.68 -12.70 -18.49
CA VAL A 99 -5.86 -12.13 -19.12
C VAL A 99 -6.45 -11.12 -18.14
N PRO A 100 -6.50 -9.82 -18.49
CA PRO A 100 -6.97 -8.79 -17.56
C PRO A 100 -8.38 -9.07 -17.04
N VAL A 101 -8.56 -8.90 -15.73
CA VAL A 101 -9.88 -9.01 -15.07
C VAL A 101 -10.28 -7.68 -14.45
N LYS A 102 -11.59 -7.50 -14.21
CA LYS A 102 -12.13 -6.23 -13.74
C LYS A 102 -11.42 -5.74 -12.47
N TYR A 103 -10.93 -4.49 -12.52
CA TYR A 103 -10.22 -3.80 -11.43
C TYR A 103 -8.87 -4.43 -11.01
N ASP A 104 -8.27 -5.28 -11.83
CA ASP A 104 -6.91 -5.75 -11.59
C ASP A 104 -5.85 -4.65 -11.83
N LEU A 105 -4.58 -5.00 -11.60
CA LEU A 105 -3.47 -4.04 -11.75
C LEU A 105 -3.42 -3.40 -13.15
N PHE A 106 -3.77 -4.15 -14.20
CA PHE A 106 -3.82 -3.63 -15.56
C PHE A 106 -4.89 -2.54 -15.70
N HIS A 107 -6.13 -2.82 -15.29
CA HIS A 107 -7.22 -1.84 -15.40
C HIS A 107 -7.03 -0.64 -14.47
N MET A 108 -6.52 -0.86 -13.25
CA MET A 108 -6.22 0.22 -12.31
C MET A 108 -5.15 1.16 -12.87
N THR A 109 -4.12 0.60 -13.50
CA THR A 109 -3.07 1.39 -14.17
C THR A 109 -3.65 2.20 -15.34
N LEU A 110 -4.47 1.58 -16.19
CA LEU A 110 -5.09 2.26 -17.31
C LEU A 110 -5.99 3.41 -16.84
N HIS A 111 -6.81 3.18 -15.81
CA HIS A 111 -7.64 4.20 -15.19
C HIS A 111 -6.79 5.35 -14.64
N SER A 112 -5.72 5.04 -13.92
CA SER A 112 -4.81 6.05 -13.35
C SER A 112 -4.17 6.92 -14.42
N ILE A 113 -3.69 6.33 -15.51
CA ILE A 113 -3.13 7.08 -16.65
C ILE A 113 -4.19 7.97 -17.28
N TRP A 114 -5.40 7.45 -17.53
CA TRP A 114 -6.49 8.23 -18.11
C TRP A 114 -6.87 9.42 -17.21
N TYR A 115 -7.07 9.17 -15.92
CA TYR A 115 -7.44 10.21 -14.94
C TYR A 115 -6.36 11.30 -14.85
N ASN A 116 -5.11 10.90 -14.68
CA ASN A 116 -4.02 11.85 -14.43
C ASN A 116 -3.52 12.57 -15.68
N ARG A 117 -3.59 11.93 -16.86
CA ARG A 117 -2.98 12.46 -18.10
C ARG A 117 -3.94 12.83 -19.22
N VAL A 118 -5.19 12.36 -19.19
CA VAL A 118 -6.14 12.61 -20.28
C VAL A 118 -7.28 13.48 -19.80
N LEU A 119 -7.92 13.12 -18.69
CA LEU A 119 -9.08 13.85 -18.17
C LEU A 119 -8.74 15.28 -17.75
N ASN A 120 -7.56 15.49 -17.16
CA ASN A 120 -7.11 16.79 -16.67
C ASN A 120 -6.46 17.67 -17.74
N VAL A 121 -6.33 17.21 -18.99
CA VAL A 121 -5.77 17.99 -20.08
C VAL A 121 -6.88 18.85 -20.69
N ARG A 122 -6.77 20.18 -20.53
CA ARG A 122 -7.67 21.11 -21.22
C ARG A 122 -7.35 21.11 -22.71
N PRO A 123 -8.35 20.94 -23.60
CA PRO A 123 -8.14 21.14 -25.02
C PRO A 123 -7.74 22.61 -25.25
N ARG A 124 -6.72 22.81 -26.10
CA ARG A 124 -6.34 24.14 -26.59
C ARG A 124 -7.37 24.67 -27.57
#